data_AF-A0AAD7V0W5-F1
#
_entry.id   AF-A0AAD7V0W5-F1
#
_cell.length_a   1.000
_cell.length_b   1.000
_cell.length_c   1.000
_cell.angle_alpha   90.00
_cell.angle_beta   90.00
_cell.angle_gamma   90.00
#
_symmetry.space_group_name_H-M   'P 1'
#
loop_
_entity.id
_entity.type
_entity.pdbx_description
1 polymer ?
#
loop_
_entity_poly.entity_id
_entity_poly.type
_entity_poly.pdbx_seq_one_letter_code
_entity_poly.pdbx_strand_id
1 'polypeptide(L)'
;MIPIFDRVIYPTLRRFGFNMRPITRISLGFFFGSVAMAYTAGIQAKIYSTPPYYDHPSDAGGKNYISAAYQIPSYCFVALSEIFTLITGMEYAYKKAPESMKAIVMSLFLFTNCVAALLGFALVSVAVDPKLTWMYTGISGAAFCCSILVWIFHRKQNDTDVQEDSIGRTAEQAQEYNAAAAKHKHEQVEYELDQEKGTSTST
;
A
#
# COMPACT_ATOMS: atom_id res chain seq x y z
N MET A 1 5.71 14.21 -9.82
CA MET A 1 4.48 13.43 -9.52
C MET A 1 3.45 14.19 -8.67
N ILE A 2 3.86 15.16 -7.86
CA ILE A 2 2.97 16.04 -7.06
C ILE A 2 1.85 16.72 -7.90
N PRO A 3 2.11 17.33 -9.09
CA PRO A 3 1.04 18.02 -9.84
C PRO A 3 0.08 17.08 -10.62
N ILE A 4 0.50 15.85 -10.92
CA ILE A 4 -0.36 14.84 -11.58
C ILE A 4 -1.27 14.16 -10.55
N PHE A 5 -0.77 13.97 -9.33
CA PHE A 5 -1.57 13.51 -8.19
C PHE A 5 -2.74 14.45 -7.90
N ASP A 6 -2.50 15.76 -7.80
CA ASP A 6 -3.55 16.77 -7.60
C ASP A 6 -4.61 16.80 -8.70
N ARG A 7 -4.21 16.58 -9.95
CA ARG A 7 -5.09 16.79 -11.11
C ARG A 7 -5.83 15.54 -11.59
N VAL A 8 -5.32 14.35 -11.32
CA VAL A 8 -5.90 13.08 -11.80
C VAL A 8 -6.31 12.18 -10.63
N ILE A 9 -5.49 12.09 -9.59
CA ILE A 9 -5.73 11.16 -8.48
C ILE A 9 -6.77 11.70 -7.51
N TYR A 10 -6.70 12.95 -7.05
CA TYR A 10 -7.74 13.52 -6.20
C TYR A 10 -9.14 13.53 -6.85
N PRO A 11 -9.32 13.84 -8.15
CA PRO A 11 -10.63 13.70 -8.78
C PRO A 11 -11.05 12.24 -8.97
N THR A 12 -10.13 11.30 -9.22
CA THR A 12 -10.48 9.87 -9.30
C THR A 12 -10.87 9.31 -7.92
N LEU A 13 -10.16 9.73 -6.88
CA LEU A 13 -10.43 9.39 -5.48
C LEU A 13 -11.76 10.00 -4.99
N ARG A 14 -12.09 11.24 -5.44
CA ARG A 14 -13.38 11.89 -5.19
C ARG A 14 -14.52 11.29 -6.02
N ARG A 15 -14.25 10.79 -7.22
CA ARG A 15 -15.25 10.18 -8.14
C ARG A 15 -15.55 8.72 -7.80
N PHE A 16 -14.64 8.03 -7.13
CA PHE A 16 -14.88 6.75 -6.46
C PHE A 16 -15.58 6.90 -5.10
N GLY A 17 -16.29 8.03 -4.88
CA GLY A 17 -17.22 8.29 -3.79
C GLY A 17 -18.43 7.34 -3.77
N PHE A 18 -18.14 6.05 -3.62
CA PHE A 18 -19.06 4.98 -3.33
C PHE A 18 -18.73 4.45 -1.94
N ASN A 19 -19.73 3.95 -1.21
CA ASN A 19 -19.56 3.12 -0.01
C ASN A 19 -18.85 1.78 -0.37
N MET A 20 -17.67 1.82 -0.97
CA MET A 20 -16.86 0.65 -1.23
C MET A 20 -16.10 0.31 0.04
N ARG A 21 -16.41 -0.87 0.57
CA ARG A 21 -15.78 -1.43 1.77
C ARG A 21 -14.24 -1.34 1.64
N PRO A 22 -13.51 -0.93 2.69
CA PRO A 22 -12.06 -0.72 2.65
C PRO A 22 -11.29 -1.93 2.09
N ILE A 23 -11.68 -3.14 2.48
CA ILE A 23 -11.10 -4.40 2.00
C ILE A 23 -11.25 -4.56 0.48
N THR A 24 -12.42 -4.22 -0.08
CA THR A 24 -12.68 -4.33 -1.53
C THR A 24 -11.80 -3.37 -2.33
N ARG A 25 -11.48 -2.19 -1.78
CA ARG A 25 -10.56 -1.23 -2.41
C ARG A 25 -9.12 -1.75 -2.42
N ILE A 26 -8.70 -2.45 -1.36
CA ILE A 26 -7.40 -3.12 -1.30
C ILE A 26 -7.31 -4.24 -2.36
N SER A 27 -8.34 -5.08 -2.48
CA SER A 27 -8.40 -6.12 -3.53
C SER A 27 -8.31 -5.53 -4.94
N LEU A 28 -8.99 -4.40 -5.19
CA LEU A 28 -8.92 -3.66 -6.47
C LEU A 28 -7.50 -3.12 -6.74
N GLY A 29 -6.79 -2.64 -5.71
CA GLY A 29 -5.39 -2.25 -5.83
C GLY A 29 -4.51 -3.39 -6.33
N PHE A 30 -4.54 -4.56 -5.68
CA PHE A 30 -3.81 -5.75 -6.13
C PHE A 30 -4.19 -6.21 -7.54
N PHE A 31 -5.47 -6.08 -7.92
CA PHE A 31 -5.92 -6.38 -9.28
C PHE A 31 -5.28 -5.43 -10.32
N PHE A 32 -5.31 -4.12 -10.07
CA PHE A 32 -4.65 -3.15 -10.95
C PHE A 32 -3.14 -3.36 -11.02
N GLY A 33 -2.50 -3.74 -9.91
CA GLY A 33 -1.09 -4.12 -9.86
C GLY A 33 -0.78 -5.34 -10.74
N SER A 34 -1.63 -6.37 -10.70
CA SER A 34 -1.51 -7.55 -11.57
C SER A 34 -1.64 -7.17 -13.06
N VAL A 35 -2.64 -6.35 -13.42
CA VAL A 35 -2.83 -5.87 -14.80
C VAL A 35 -1.63 -5.05 -15.28
N ALA A 36 -1.04 -4.21 -14.41
CA ALA A 36 0.16 -3.44 -14.75
C ALA A 36 1.36 -4.35 -15.04
N MET A 37 1.54 -5.41 -14.25
CA MET A 37 2.60 -6.40 -14.44
C MET A 37 2.37 -7.25 -15.69
N ALA A 38 1.13 -7.65 -15.98
CA ALA A 38 0.77 -8.33 -17.23
C ALA A 38 1.06 -7.47 -18.46
N TYR A 39 0.70 -6.18 -18.41
CA TYR A 39 1.00 -5.22 -19.48
C TYR A 39 2.51 -5.06 -19.67
N THR A 40 3.27 -4.94 -18.56
CA THR A 40 4.74 -4.87 -18.61
C THR A 40 5.36 -6.14 -19.20
N ALA A 41 4.86 -7.32 -18.85
CA ALA A 41 5.30 -8.58 -19.43
C ALA A 41 5.04 -8.64 -20.94
N GLY A 42 3.88 -8.15 -21.40
CA GLY A 42 3.53 -8.05 -22.82
C GLY A 42 4.43 -7.09 -23.59
N ILE A 43 4.74 -5.92 -23.01
CA ILE A 43 5.70 -4.97 -23.59
C ILE A 43 7.10 -5.59 -23.63
N GLN A 44 7.53 -6.26 -22.56
CA GLN A 44 8.84 -6.94 -22.53
C GLN A 44 8.93 -8.04 -23.59
N ALA A 45 7.87 -8.85 -23.79
CA ALA A 45 7.81 -9.85 -24.85
C ALA A 45 7.89 -9.22 -26.26
N LYS A 46 7.26 -8.06 -26.46
CA LYS A 46 7.37 -7.28 -27.70
C LYS A 46 8.77 -6.69 -27.91
N ILE A 47 9.47 -6.32 -26.83
CA ILE A 47 10.86 -5.86 -26.87
C ILE A 47 11.80 -6.99 -27.35
N TYR A 48 11.68 -8.19 -26.79
CA TYR A 48 12.47 -9.34 -27.23
C TYR A 48 12.13 -9.84 -28.64
N SER A 49 10.94 -9.52 -29.16
CA SER A 49 10.52 -9.91 -30.52
C SER A 49 10.87 -8.90 -31.62
N THR A 50 11.53 -7.77 -31.30
CA THR A 50 11.87 -6.73 -32.27
C THR A 50 13.36 -6.82 -32.69
N PRO A 51 13.69 -6.90 -34.00
CA PRO A 51 15.07 -7.07 -34.49
C PRO A 51 15.97 -5.86 -34.18
N PRO A 52 17.30 -6.03 -33.96
CA PRO A 52 18.17 -7.11 -34.47
C PRO A 52 18.76 -8.11 -33.46
N TYR A 53 18.47 -8.02 -32.14
CA TYR A 53 19.00 -8.95 -31.13
C TYR A 53 17.87 -9.54 -30.28
N TYR A 54 17.58 -10.83 -30.47
CA TYR A 54 16.44 -11.53 -29.85
C TYR A 54 16.72 -12.01 -28.42
N ASP A 55 17.95 -12.42 -28.08
CA ASP A 55 18.29 -13.00 -26.77
C ASP A 55 19.34 -12.21 -25.96
N HIS A 56 20.06 -11.27 -26.59
CA HIS A 56 21.13 -10.49 -25.95
C HIS A 56 21.14 -9.03 -26.44
N PRO A 57 20.29 -8.14 -25.89
CA PRO A 57 20.28 -6.74 -26.28
C PRO A 57 21.55 -5.97 -25.86
N SER A 58 22.35 -6.50 -24.92
CA SER A 58 23.53 -5.81 -24.36
C SER A 58 24.85 -6.08 -25.09
N ASP A 59 25.05 -7.23 -25.76
CA ASP A 59 26.38 -7.65 -26.22
C ASP A 59 26.80 -7.13 -27.61
N ALA A 60 25.90 -6.50 -28.37
CA ALA A 60 26.20 -6.22 -29.77
C ALA A 60 25.61 -4.93 -30.35
N GLY A 61 25.51 -3.88 -29.53
CA GLY A 61 25.36 -2.50 -30.02
C GLY A 61 24.12 -2.19 -30.87
N GLY A 62 23.13 -3.09 -30.89
CA GLY A 62 21.88 -2.91 -31.63
C GLY A 62 20.85 -2.16 -30.80
N LYS A 63 20.67 -0.87 -31.06
CA LYS A 63 19.61 -0.07 -30.44
C LYS A 63 18.25 -0.58 -30.90
N ASN A 64 17.46 -1.14 -29.99
CA ASN A 64 16.08 -1.48 -30.27
C ASN A 64 15.25 -0.18 -30.27
N TYR A 65 14.61 0.17 -31.39
CA TYR A 65 13.88 1.44 -31.56
C TYR A 65 12.49 1.44 -30.90
N ILE A 66 12.42 0.98 -29.65
CA ILE A 66 11.18 0.98 -28.88
C ILE A 66 11.18 2.23 -28.01
N SER A 67 10.21 3.10 -28.25
CA SER A 67 10.03 4.29 -27.45
C SER A 67 9.72 3.90 -26.01
N ALA A 68 10.51 4.41 -25.06
CA ALA A 68 10.25 4.27 -23.62
C ALA A 68 8.86 4.79 -23.20
N ALA A 69 8.18 5.53 -24.08
CA ALA A 69 6.81 5.98 -23.91
C ALA A 69 5.80 4.83 -23.68
N TYR A 70 6.06 3.62 -24.20
CA TYR A 70 5.17 2.47 -23.97
C TYR A 70 5.15 1.99 -22.51
N GLN A 71 6.14 2.38 -21.69
CA GLN A 71 6.18 2.06 -20.26
C GLN A 71 5.33 3.04 -19.43
N ILE A 72 5.01 4.22 -19.96
CA ILE A 72 4.24 5.26 -19.24
C ILE A 72 2.90 4.70 -18.72
N PRO A 73 2.08 3.98 -19.51
CA PRO A 73 0.83 3.39 -19.02
C PRO A 73 1.04 2.40 -17.88
N SER A 74 2.12 1.60 -17.92
CA SER A 74 2.44 0.65 -16.85
C SER A 74 2.66 1.37 -15.52
N TYR A 75 3.50 2.41 -15.50
CA TYR A 75 3.76 3.19 -14.29
C TYR A 75 2.50 3.87 -13.76
N CYS A 76 1.59 4.33 -14.63
CA CYS A 76 0.31 4.88 -14.21
C CYS A 76 -0.55 3.84 -13.46
N PHE A 77 -0.63 2.61 -13.97
CA PHE A 77 -1.40 1.55 -13.30
C PHE A 77 -0.77 1.10 -11.98
N VAL A 78 0.57 1.01 -11.91
CA VAL A 78 1.27 0.72 -10.65
C VAL A 78 1.00 1.80 -9.60
N ALA A 79 1.09 3.08 -9.99
CA ALA A 79 0.82 4.19 -9.09
C ALA A 79 -0.64 4.16 -8.57
N LEU A 80 -1.61 3.87 -9.44
CA LEU A 80 -3.01 3.70 -9.03
C LEU A 80 -3.18 2.54 -8.03
N SER A 81 -2.54 1.39 -8.31
CA SER A 81 -2.53 0.24 -7.40
C SER A 81 -1.99 0.61 -6.02
N GLU A 82 -0.84 1.30 -5.95
CA GLU A 82 -0.27 1.76 -4.69
C GLU A 82 -1.20 2.68 -3.91
N ILE A 83 -1.84 3.63 -4.58
CA ILE A 83 -2.75 4.58 -3.92
C ILE A 83 -3.93 3.84 -3.29
N PHE A 84 -4.55 2.91 -4.03
CA PHE A 84 -5.68 2.15 -3.51
C PHE A 84 -5.29 1.24 -2.34
N THR A 85 -4.17 0.53 -2.46
CA THR A 85 -3.71 -0.42 -1.45
C THR A 85 -3.13 0.29 -0.22
N LEU A 86 -2.24 1.28 -0.40
CA LEU A 86 -1.52 1.92 0.71
C LEU A 86 -2.40 2.90 1.49
N ILE A 87 -3.17 3.78 0.81
CA ILE A 87 -4.03 4.74 1.51
C ILE A 87 -5.13 4.01 2.28
N THR A 88 -5.82 3.08 1.62
CA THR A 88 -6.89 2.33 2.27
C THR A 88 -6.35 1.37 3.32
N GLY A 89 -5.18 0.76 3.09
CA GLY A 89 -4.51 -0.10 4.06
C GLY A 89 -4.13 0.65 5.33
N MET A 90 -3.55 1.84 5.22
CA MET A 90 -3.26 2.69 6.38
C MET A 90 -4.55 3.18 7.05
N GLU A 91 -5.56 3.62 6.30
CA GLU A 91 -6.84 4.05 6.87
C GLU A 91 -7.51 2.92 7.68
N TYR A 92 -7.50 1.70 7.15
CA TYR A 92 -8.01 0.51 7.83
C TYR A 92 -7.18 0.16 9.07
N ALA A 93 -5.84 0.22 8.97
CA ALA A 93 -4.94 -0.05 10.08
C ALA A 93 -5.10 0.97 11.22
N TYR A 94 -5.27 2.25 10.91
CA TYR A 94 -5.56 3.30 11.90
C TYR A 94 -6.92 3.11 12.57
N LYS A 95 -7.93 2.64 11.83
CA LYS A 95 -9.28 2.39 12.38
C LYS A 95 -9.31 1.21 13.35
N LYS A 96 -8.51 0.17 13.11
CA LYS A 96 -8.47 -1.03 13.97
C LYS A 96 -7.38 -1.01 15.06
N ALA A 97 -6.44 -0.07 15.03
CA ALA A 97 -5.36 0.00 16.01
C ALA A 97 -5.80 0.70 17.33
N PRO A 98 -5.50 0.13 18.51
CA PRO A 98 -5.70 0.82 19.78
C PRO A 98 -4.74 2.02 19.88
N GLU A 99 -5.17 3.08 20.59
CA GLU A 99 -4.50 4.38 20.66
C GLU A 99 -3.00 4.30 20.99
N SER A 100 -2.61 3.44 21.94
CA SER A 100 -1.22 3.25 22.36
C SER A 100 -0.37 2.46 21.35
N MET A 101 -0.97 1.75 20.38
CA MET A 101 -0.25 0.88 19.44
C MET A 101 -0.28 1.37 17.99
N LYS A 102 -0.89 2.53 17.69
CA LYS A 102 -0.91 3.10 16.33
C LYS A 102 0.49 3.17 15.71
N ALA A 103 1.51 3.57 16.49
CA ALA A 103 2.89 3.62 16.02
C ALA A 103 3.49 2.25 15.68
N ILE A 104 3.13 1.20 16.43
CA ILE A 104 3.58 -0.19 16.18
C ILE A 104 2.93 -0.74 14.92
N VAL A 105 1.63 -0.49 14.72
CA VAL A 105 0.92 -0.94 13.52
C VAL A 105 1.48 -0.26 12.27
N MET A 106 1.81 1.03 12.36
CA MET A 106 2.44 1.76 11.26
C MET A 106 3.88 1.30 11.00
N SER A 107 4.65 0.96 12.03
CA SER A 107 6.01 0.43 11.83
C SER A 107 6.00 -0.95 11.18
N LEU A 108 5.04 -1.82 11.51
CA LEU A 108 4.83 -3.10 10.81
C LEU A 108 4.47 -2.92 9.33
N PHE A 109 3.72 -1.85 9.02
CA PHE A 109 3.42 -1.50 7.63
C PHE A 109 4.68 -1.06 6.87
N LEU A 110 5.51 -0.20 7.46
CA LEU A 110 6.81 0.17 6.88
C LEU A 110 7.75 -1.04 6.77
N PHE A 111 7.71 -1.97 7.74
CA PHE A 111 8.46 -3.20 7.69
C PHE A 111 8.07 -4.07 6.50
N THR A 112 6.79 -4.09 6.13
CA THR A 112 6.33 -4.79 4.92
C THR A 112 6.98 -4.23 3.65
N ASN A 113 7.21 -2.91 3.57
CA ASN A 113 7.98 -2.30 2.47
C ASN A 113 9.44 -2.74 2.46
N CYS A 114 10.06 -2.93 3.63
CA CYS A 114 11.41 -3.49 3.73
C CYS A 114 11.46 -4.92 3.16
N VAL A 115 10.51 -5.77 3.54
CA VAL A 115 10.40 -7.14 2.99
C VAL A 115 10.20 -7.12 1.48
N ALA A 116 9.36 -6.24 0.96
CA ALA A 116 9.16 -6.07 -0.49
C ALA A 116 10.46 -5.66 -1.20
N ALA A 117 11.23 -4.72 -0.62
CA ALA A 117 12.52 -4.31 -1.17
C ALA A 117 13.55 -5.46 -1.15
N LEU A 118 13.60 -6.24 -0.06
CA LEU A 118 14.46 -7.43 0.03
C LEU A 118 14.10 -8.49 -1.02
N LEU A 119 12.80 -8.73 -1.25
CA LEU A 119 12.35 -9.60 -2.33
C LEU A 119 12.75 -9.07 -3.70
N GLY A 120 12.67 -7.75 -3.91
CA GLY A 120 13.17 -7.09 -5.11
C GLY A 120 14.65 -7.39 -5.37
N PHE A 121 15.49 -7.29 -4.34
CA PHE A 121 16.91 -7.65 -4.43
C PHE A 121 17.13 -9.15 -4.69
N ALA A 122 16.36 -10.04 -4.06
CA ALA A 122 16.47 -11.47 -4.29
C ALA A 122 16.14 -11.83 -5.76
N LEU A 123 15.15 -11.16 -6.34
CA LEU A 123 14.73 -11.37 -7.73
C LEU A 123 15.74 -10.86 -8.77
N VAL A 124 16.70 -10.00 -8.39
CA VAL A 124 17.80 -9.59 -9.30
C VAL A 124 18.59 -10.80 -9.78
N SER A 125 18.79 -11.82 -8.94
CA SER A 125 19.50 -13.05 -9.33
C SER A 125 18.78 -13.86 -10.41
N VAL A 126 17.47 -13.69 -10.55
CA VAL A 126 16.61 -14.34 -11.56
C VAL A 126 16.44 -13.46 -12.82
N ALA A 127 16.81 -12.18 -12.74
CA ALA A 127 16.69 -11.19 -13.81
C ALA A 127 17.80 -11.32 -14.87
N VAL A 128 17.99 -12.52 -15.42
CA VAL A 128 18.96 -12.82 -16.48
C VAL A 128 18.22 -12.90 -17.83
N ASP A 129 18.71 -12.22 -18.87
CA ASP A 129 18.21 -12.37 -20.24
C ASP A 129 18.31 -13.84 -20.69
N PRO A 130 17.31 -14.46 -21.38
CA PRO A 130 15.99 -13.98 -21.81
C PRO A 130 14.83 -14.33 -20.84
N LYS A 131 15.12 -14.70 -19.58
CA LYS A 131 14.10 -15.15 -18.60
C LYS A 131 13.31 -14.01 -17.94
N LEU A 132 13.58 -12.76 -18.30
CA LEU A 132 12.93 -11.58 -17.72
C LEU A 132 11.41 -11.55 -17.98
N THR A 133 10.95 -12.00 -19.16
CA THR A 133 9.52 -12.12 -19.49
C THR A 133 8.80 -13.13 -18.60
N TRP A 134 9.46 -14.25 -18.30
CA TRP A 134 8.96 -15.28 -17.41
C TRP A 134 8.88 -14.79 -15.96
N MET A 135 9.82 -13.96 -15.51
CA MET A 135 9.77 -13.33 -14.20
C MET A 135 8.55 -12.40 -14.06
N TYR A 136 8.33 -11.48 -15.02
CA TYR A 136 7.18 -10.58 -14.96
C TYR A 136 5.84 -11.30 -15.10
N THR A 137 5.78 -12.35 -15.93
CA THR A 137 4.59 -13.21 -16.05
C THR A 137 4.32 -13.97 -14.76
N GLY A 138 5.37 -14.49 -14.11
CA GLY A 138 5.27 -15.16 -12.80
C GLY A 138 4.78 -14.22 -11.69
N ILE A 139 5.32 -12.99 -11.63
CA ILE A 139 4.90 -11.96 -10.68
C ILE A 139 3.44 -11.55 -10.96
N SER A 140 3.06 -11.39 -12.23
CA SER A 140 1.68 -11.08 -12.62
C SER A 140 0.71 -12.17 -12.18
N GLY A 141 1.05 -13.44 -12.42
CA GLY A 141 0.25 -14.59 -12.01
C GLY A 141 0.13 -14.72 -10.49
N ALA A 142 1.25 -14.56 -9.78
CA ALA A 142 1.26 -14.55 -8.31
C ALA A 142 0.41 -13.41 -7.74
N ALA A 143 0.52 -12.19 -8.29
CA ALA A 143 -0.29 -11.04 -7.88
C ALA A 143 -1.78 -11.24 -8.18
N PHE A 144 -2.13 -11.88 -9.29
CA PHE A 144 -3.50 -12.22 -9.64
C PHE A 144 -4.09 -13.24 -8.66
N CYS A 145 -3.34 -14.31 -8.36
CA CYS A 145 -3.71 -15.30 -7.36
C CYS A 145 -3.86 -14.65 -5.97
N CYS A 146 -2.93 -13.79 -5.56
CA CYS A 146 -3.04 -13.03 -4.32
C CYS A 146 -4.28 -12.14 -4.30
N SER A 147 -4.62 -11.45 -5.39
CA SER A 147 -5.84 -10.64 -5.47
C SER A 147 -7.10 -11.49 -5.26
N ILE A 148 -7.18 -12.66 -5.90
CA ILE A 148 -8.29 -13.61 -5.74
C ILE A 148 -8.34 -14.15 -4.31
N LEU A 149 -7.20 -14.55 -3.74
CA LEU A 149 -7.12 -15.07 -2.37
C LEU A 149 -7.55 -14.03 -1.36
N VAL A 150 -7.04 -12.79 -1.47
CA VAL A 150 -7.44 -11.69 -0.59
C VAL A 150 -8.95 -11.48 -0.68
N TRP A 151 -9.52 -11.48 -1.89
CA TRP A 151 -10.96 -11.36 -2.08
C TRP A 151 -11.74 -12.52 -1.44
N ILE A 152 -11.33 -13.77 -1.63
CA ILE A 152 -12.01 -14.95 -1.07
C ILE A 152 -11.92 -14.99 0.46
N PHE A 153 -10.71 -14.85 1.02
CA PHE A 153 -10.48 -14.91 2.46
C PHE A 153 -11.16 -13.75 3.18
N HIS A 154 -11.01 -12.54 2.65
CA HIS A 154 -11.56 -11.37 3.32
C HIS A 154 -13.04 -11.15 3.01
N ARG A 155 -13.66 -11.90 2.09
CA ARG A 155 -15.12 -11.84 1.87
C ARG A 155 -15.89 -12.06 3.18
N LYS A 156 -15.44 -13.01 4.01
CA LYS A 156 -16.07 -13.31 5.30
C LYS A 156 -15.76 -12.25 6.35
N GLN A 157 -14.54 -11.72 6.36
CA GLN A 157 -14.12 -10.63 7.25
C GLN A 157 -14.88 -9.33 6.98
N ASN A 158 -15.21 -9.07 5.71
CA ASN A 158 -15.97 -7.90 5.27
C ASN A 158 -17.36 -7.80 5.92
N ASP A 159 -18.00 -8.95 6.18
CA ASP A 159 -19.31 -9.01 6.82
C ASP A 159 -19.21 -8.83 8.34
N THR A 160 -18.13 -9.29 8.96
CA THR A 160 -17.81 -9.00 10.37
C THR A 160 -17.44 -7.54 10.58
N ASP A 161 -16.65 -6.94 9.70
CA ASP A 161 -16.27 -5.52 9.77
C ASP A 161 -17.47 -4.60 9.59
N VAL A 162 -18.46 -4.99 8.78
CA VAL A 162 -19.72 -4.25 8.68
C VAL A 162 -20.56 -4.41 9.93
N GLN A 163 -20.54 -5.58 10.58
CA GLN A 163 -21.19 -5.74 11.88
C GLN A 163 -20.48 -4.89 12.94
N GLU A 164 -19.16 -4.90 13.01
CA GLU A 164 -18.36 -4.03 13.89
C GLU A 164 -18.59 -2.54 13.59
N ASP A 165 -18.63 -2.09 12.33
CA ASP A 165 -18.95 -0.70 11.97
C ASP A 165 -20.42 -0.34 12.28
N SER A 166 -21.36 -1.28 12.12
CA SER A 166 -22.79 -1.08 12.48
C SER A 166 -23.04 -1.09 13.99
N ILE A 167 -22.14 -1.73 14.75
CA ILE A 167 -22.07 -1.73 16.21
C ILE A 167 -21.08 -0.63 16.71
N GLY A 168 -20.33 0.02 15.81
CA GLY A 168 -19.06 0.68 16.12
C GLY A 168 -19.03 2.17 15.83
N ARG A 169 -19.94 2.89 16.48
CA ARG A 169 -19.56 4.10 17.24
C ARG A 169 -20.32 4.07 18.57
N THR A 170 -20.38 2.90 19.21
CA THR A 170 -21.03 2.79 20.52
C THR A 170 -20.21 3.62 21.50
N ALA A 171 -20.91 4.48 22.22
CA ALA A 171 -20.39 5.50 23.13
C ALA A 171 -19.26 5.00 24.05
N GLU A 172 -19.17 3.71 24.30
CA GLU A 172 -18.18 3.00 25.11
C GLU A 172 -16.72 3.20 24.66
N GLN A 173 -16.35 2.97 23.40
CA GLN A 173 -14.95 3.12 22.95
C GLN A 173 -14.53 4.60 22.86
N ALA A 174 -15.48 5.48 22.53
CA ALA A 174 -15.26 6.92 22.57
C ALA A 174 -15.16 7.44 24.01
N GLN A 175 -15.94 6.88 24.94
CA GLN A 175 -15.86 7.17 26.37
C GLN A 175 -14.57 6.66 26.98
N GLU A 176 -14.11 5.46 26.62
CA GLU A 176 -12.86 4.88 27.10
C GLU A 176 -11.66 5.71 26.60
N TYR A 177 -11.67 6.12 25.34
CA TYR A 177 -10.66 7.06 24.81
C TYR A 177 -10.68 8.41 25.52
N ASN A 178 -11.86 9.02 25.68
CA ASN A 178 -12.00 10.30 26.36
C ASN A 178 -11.64 10.21 27.85
N ALA A 179 -11.94 9.09 28.52
CA ALA A 179 -11.60 8.83 29.91
C ALA A 179 -10.09 8.61 30.09
N ALA A 180 -9.44 7.85 29.20
CA ALA A 180 -7.98 7.69 29.20
C ALA A 180 -7.27 9.03 28.93
N ALA A 181 -7.77 9.82 27.97
CA ALA A 181 -7.25 11.16 27.69
C ALA A 181 -7.44 12.14 28.86
N ALA A 182 -8.56 12.06 29.58
CA ALA A 182 -8.79 12.84 30.79
C ALA A 182 -7.86 12.42 31.93
N LYS A 183 -7.59 11.11 32.07
CA LYS A 183 -6.62 10.59 33.05
C LYS A 183 -5.21 11.09 32.80
N HIS A 184 -4.74 11.04 31.55
CA HIS A 184 -3.42 11.56 31.18
C HIS A 184 -3.30 13.08 31.40
N LYS A 185 -4.35 13.86 31.13
CA LYS A 185 -4.35 15.29 31.46
C LYS A 185 -4.31 15.54 32.95
N HIS A 186 -5.07 14.78 33.75
CA HIS A 186 -5.03 14.89 35.20
C HIS A 186 -3.64 14.56 35.77
N GLU A 187 -3.02 13.50 35.28
CA GLU A 187 -1.68 13.06 35.71
C GLU A 187 -0.58 14.07 35.33
N GLN A 188 -0.70 14.73 34.17
CA GLN A 188 0.19 15.82 33.78
C GLN A 188 0.02 17.06 34.68
N VAL A 189 -1.22 17.44 35.00
CA VAL A 189 -1.50 18.59 35.88
C VAL A 189 -1.01 18.33 37.31
N GLU A 190 -1.15 17.09 37.80
CA GLU A 190 -0.67 16.71 39.13
C GLU A 190 0.88 16.75 39.20
N TYR A 191 1.56 16.29 38.14
CA TYR A 191 3.02 16.43 38.01
C TYR A 191 3.50 17.89 37.95
N GLU A 192 2.78 18.76 37.23
CA GLU A 192 3.10 20.20 37.15
C GLU A 192 2.92 20.90 38.50
N LEU A 193 1.86 20.57 39.25
CA LEU A 193 1.62 21.12 40.59
C LEU A 193 2.67 20.68 41.62
N ASP A 194 3.18 19.45 41.51
CA ASP A 194 4.25 18.95 42.37
C ASP A 194 5.60 19.61 42.06
N GLN A 195 5.86 19.95 40.80
CA GLN A 195 7.03 20.75 40.39
C GLN A 195 6.99 22.19 40.93
N GLU A 196 5.83 22.85 40.89
CA GLU A 196 5.65 24.20 41.45
C GLU A 196 5.81 24.22 42.98
N LYS A 197 5.24 23.22 43.68
CA LYS A 197 5.37 23.13 45.14
C LYS A 197 6.81 22.90 45.59
N GLY A 198 7.56 22.01 44.91
CA GLY A 198 8.97 21.75 45.23
C GLY A 198 9.88 22.98 45.08
N THR A 199 9.53 23.89 44.16
CA THR A 199 10.29 25.13 43.90
C THR A 199 9.99 26.21 44.95
N SER A 200 8.80 26.21 45.58
CA SER A 200 8.40 27.19 46.60
C SER A 200 8.94 26.92 48.02
N THR A 201 9.36 25.69 48.32
CA THR A 201 9.88 25.27 49.64
C THR A 201 11.41 25.41 49.81
N SER A 202 12.13 25.89 48.78
CA SER A 202 13.60 26.00 48.76
C SER A 202 14.13 27.45 48.76
N THR A 203 13.29 28.41 49.18
CA THR A 203 13.65 29.80 49.56
C THR A 203 13.21 30.07 50.98
#